data_AF-A0A838G6K2-F1
#
_entry.id   AF-A0A838G6K2-F1
#
_cell.length_a   1.000
_cell.length_b   1.000
_cell.length_c   1.000
_cell.angle_alpha   90.00
_cell.angle_beta   90.00
_cell.angle_gamma   90.00
#
_symmetry.space_group_name_H-M   'P 1'
#
loop_
_entity.id
_entity.type
_entity.pdbx_description
1 polymer ?
#
loop_
_entity_poly.entity_id
_entity_poly.type
_entity_poly.pdbx_seq_one_letter_code
_entity_poly.pdbx_strand_id
1 'polypeptide(L)' 'MTGFNYDALPTVPEPEAIDDALARITENQVVLVDLQFSDIAGGMKALTIPQNLVDRTFRQGYRFDGAAMTGGVRQVEL' A
#
# COMPACT_ATOMS: atom_id res chain seq x y z
N MET A 1 -13.15 16.33 -12.68
CA MET A 1 -12.32 15.55 -11.73
C MET A 1 -13.28 14.83 -10.80
N THR A 2 -13.60 13.58 -11.09
CA THR A 2 -14.48 12.75 -10.23
C THR A 2 -13.68 12.35 -9.00
N GLY A 3 -14.13 12.77 -7.81
CA GLY A 3 -13.49 12.40 -6.55
C GLY A 3 -13.49 10.89 -6.38
N PHE A 4 -12.32 10.33 -6.02
CA PHE A 4 -12.21 8.94 -5.59
C PHE A 4 -13.02 8.80 -4.30
N ASN A 5 -14.05 7.94 -4.31
CA ASN A 5 -14.81 7.63 -3.11
C ASN A 5 -14.06 6.59 -2.29
N TYR A 6 -13.31 7.03 -1.27
CA TYR A 6 -12.55 6.16 -0.39
C TYR A 6 -13.43 5.24 0.46
N ASP A 7 -14.69 5.63 0.74
CA ASP A 7 -15.63 4.84 1.53
C ASP A 7 -16.18 3.61 0.78
N ALA A 8 -16.00 3.56 -0.55
CA ALA A 8 -16.41 2.44 -1.39
C ALA A 8 -15.30 1.42 -1.63
N LEU A 9 -14.07 1.67 -1.16
CA LEU A 9 -12.98 0.71 -1.32
C LEU A 9 -13.09 -0.38 -0.23
N PRO A 10 -12.99 -1.67 -0.59
CA PRO A 10 -12.85 -2.72 0.40
C PRO A 10 -11.60 -2.41 1.23
N THR A 11 -11.78 -2.25 2.55
CA THR A 11 -10.69 -1.91 3.49
C THR A 11 -9.78 -3.10 3.78
N VAL A 12 -10.22 -4.30 3.40
CA VAL A 12 -9.47 -5.55 3.45
C VAL A 12 -9.56 -6.20 2.06
N PRO A 13 -8.44 -6.60 1.43
CA PRO A 13 -8.51 -7.32 0.17
C PRO A 13 -9.22 -8.65 0.33
N GLU A 14 -10.08 -9.02 -0.61
CA GLU A 14 -10.69 -10.35 -0.65
C GLU A 14 -9.59 -11.42 -0.78
N PRO A 15 -9.69 -12.57 -0.08
CA PRO A 15 -8.65 -13.60 -0.13
C PRO A 15 -8.32 -14.08 -1.55
N GLU A 16 -9.33 -14.22 -2.41
CA GLU A 16 -9.15 -14.62 -3.82
C GLU A 16 -8.31 -13.61 -4.61
N ALA A 17 -8.49 -12.32 -4.36
CA ALA A 17 -7.71 -11.26 -5.00
C ALA A 17 -6.24 -11.27 -4.56
N ILE A 18 -5.97 -11.65 -3.30
CA ILE A 18 -4.60 -11.83 -2.79
C ILE A 18 -3.93 -13.00 -3.51
N ASP A 19 -4.61 -14.14 -3.60
CA ASP A 19 -4.07 -15.35 -4.20
C ASP A 19 -3.80 -15.17 -5.71
N ASP A 20 -4.70 -14.49 -6.42
CA ASP A 20 -4.52 -14.10 -7.84
C ASP A 20 -3.29 -13.20 -8.04
N ALA A 21 -3.09 -12.21 -7.15
CA ALA A 21 -1.93 -11.33 -7.23
C ALA A 21 -0.62 -12.10 -6.98
N LEU A 22 -0.60 -13.02 -6.02
CA LEU A 22 0.57 -13.86 -5.72
C LEU A 22 0.90 -14.83 -6.86
N ALA A 23 -0.12 -15.40 -7.52
CA ALA A 23 0.05 -16.23 -8.70
C ALA A 23 0.73 -15.44 -9.82
N ARG A 24 0.21 -14.24 -10.14
CA ARG A 24 0.80 -13.36 -11.16
C ARG A 24 2.24 -12.96 -10.87
N ILE A 25 2.55 -12.62 -9.62
CA ILE A 25 3.91 -12.27 -9.19
C ILE A 25 4.87 -13.44 -9.42
N THR A 26 4.42 -14.66 -9.12
CA THR A 26 5.23 -15.88 -9.28
C THR A 26 5.41 -16.24 -10.76
N GLU A 27 4.34 -16.24 -11.55
CA GLU A 27 4.34 -16.55 -12.98
C GLU A 27 5.24 -15.60 -13.79
N ASN A 28 5.27 -14.32 -13.40
CA ASN A 28 6.07 -13.30 -14.06
C ASN A 28 7.49 -13.17 -13.47
N GLN A 29 7.88 -14.04 -12.53
CA GLN A 29 9.19 -14.05 -11.89
C GLN A 29 9.56 -12.67 -11.29
N VAL A 30 8.58 -12.00 -10.69
CA VAL A 30 8.75 -10.66 -10.11
C VAL A 30 9.61 -10.75 -8.85
N VAL A 31 10.76 -10.09 -8.86
CA VAL A 31 11.72 -10.12 -7.74
C VAL A 31 11.42 -9.05 -6.69
N LEU A 32 10.93 -7.88 -7.14
CA LEU A 32 10.67 -6.71 -6.32
C LEU A 32 9.27 -6.18 -6.62
N VAL A 33 8.59 -5.69 -5.58
CA VAL A 33 7.25 -5.10 -5.67
C VAL A 33 7.27 -3.71 -5.04
N ASP A 34 6.77 -2.73 -5.77
CA ASP A 34 6.56 -1.38 -5.26
C ASP A 34 5.15 -1.25 -4.67
N LEU A 35 5.09 -1.04 -3.35
CA LEU A 35 3.87 -0.68 -2.63
C LEU A 35 3.65 0.82 -2.76
N GLN A 36 2.67 1.22 -3.58
CA GLN A 36 2.40 2.63 -3.86
C GLN A 36 1.20 3.14 -3.07
N PHE A 37 1.32 4.35 -2.54
CA PHE A 37 0.25 5.05 -1.85
C PHE A 37 0.40 6.56 -2.00
N SER A 38 -0.69 7.30 -1.78
CA SER A 38 -0.68 8.76 -1.75
C SER A 38 -0.63 9.28 -0.32
N ASP A 39 0.16 10.32 -0.06
CA ASP A 39 0.06 11.09 1.17
C ASP A 39 -1.14 12.07 1.15
N ILE A 40 -1.37 12.77 2.27
CA ILE A 40 -2.48 13.72 2.42
C ILE A 40 -2.36 14.91 1.46
N ALA A 41 -1.14 15.26 1.05
CA ALA A 41 -0.89 16.30 0.07
C ALA A 41 -1.09 15.81 -1.39
N GLY A 42 -1.43 14.54 -1.58
CA GLY A 42 -1.61 13.91 -2.89
C GLY A 42 -0.28 13.48 -3.54
N GLY A 43 0.84 13.54 -2.81
CA GLY A 43 2.13 13.08 -3.29
C GLY A 43 2.19 11.56 -3.35
N MET A 44 2.63 11.01 -4.49
CA MET A 44 2.87 9.58 -4.64
C MET A 44 4.13 9.16 -3.89
N LYS A 45 4.01 8.08 -3.11
CA LYS A 45 5.09 7.44 -2.36
C LYS A 45 5.14 5.97 -2.74
N ALA A 46 6.32 5.37 -2.60
CA ALA A 46 6.54 3.96 -2.88
C ALA A 46 7.46 3.34 -1.83
N LEU A 47 7.21 2.07 -1.50
CA LEU A 47 8.11 1.22 -0.73
C LEU A 47 8.38 -0.05 -1.53
N THR A 48 9.63 -0.29 -1.87
CA THR A 48 10.02 -1.51 -2.59
C THR A 48 10.29 -2.64 -1.60
N ILE A 49 9.61 -3.76 -1.78
CA ILE A 49 9.80 -4.98 -0.98
C ILE A 49 10.22 -6.16 -1.87
N PRO A 50 11.01 -7.11 -1.35
CA PRO A 50 11.27 -8.37 -2.04
C PRO A 50 10.00 -9.24 -2.10
N GLN A 51 9.90 -10.05 -3.16
CA GLN A 51 8.77 -10.95 -3.45
C GLN A 51 8.32 -11.78 -2.23
N ASN A 52 9.27 -12.30 -1.45
CA ASN A 52 9.00 -13.17 -0.31
C ASN A 52 8.26 -12.47 0.85
N LEU A 53 8.10 -11.15 0.82
CA LEU A 53 7.34 -10.38 1.81
C LEU A 53 5.91 -10.05 1.37
N VAL A 54 5.55 -10.30 0.10
CA VAL A 54 4.29 -9.82 -0.48
C VAL A 54 3.06 -10.46 0.17
N ASP A 55 3.03 -11.78 0.33
CA ASP A 55 1.89 -12.49 0.93
C ASP A 55 1.57 -11.96 2.33
N ARG A 56 2.60 -11.91 3.19
CA ARG A 56 2.48 -11.34 4.53
C ARG A 56 2.00 -9.89 4.48
N THR A 57 2.52 -9.10 3.55
CA THR A 57 2.15 -7.68 3.39
C THR A 57 0.69 -7.51 3.02
N PHE A 58 0.16 -8.29 2.09
CA PHE A 58 -1.26 -8.22 1.70
C PHE A 58 -2.20 -8.66 2.83
N ARG A 59 -1.79 -9.64 3.65
CA ARG A 59 -2.63 -10.15 4.75
C ARG A 59 -2.53 -9.36 6.05
N GLN A 60 -1.40 -8.72 6.32
CA GLN A 60 -1.08 -8.14 7.63
C GLN A 60 -0.66 -6.66 7.56
N GLY A 61 -0.50 -6.12 6.36
CA GLY A 61 0.07 -4.81 6.14
C GLY A 61 1.61 -4.79 6.25
N TYR A 62 2.19 -3.65 5.87
CA TYR A 62 3.61 -3.38 5.97
C TYR A 62 3.84 -2.12 6.80
N ARG A 63 4.79 -2.15 7.72
CA ARG A 63 5.13 -0.99 8.56
C ARG A 63 6.05 -0.06 7.80
N PHE A 64 5.78 1.24 7.89
CA PHE A 64 6.65 2.29 7.36
C PHE A 64 6.72 3.43 8.35
N ASP A 65 7.74 4.29 8.21
CA ASP A 65 7.89 5.48 9.04
C ASP A 65 6.95 6.59 8.55
N GLY A 66 5.81 6.73 9.24
CA GLY A 66 4.83 7.77 8.94
C GLY A 66 5.30 9.19 9.29
N ALA A 67 6.32 9.36 10.15
CA ALA A 67 6.84 10.68 10.49
C ALA A 67 7.60 11.33 9.33
N ALA A 68 8.13 10.51 8.42
CA ALA A 68 8.76 10.98 7.19
C ALA A 68 7.75 11.49 6.13
N MET A 69 6.44 11.35 6.37
CA MET A 69 5.39 11.80 5.44
C MET A 69 5.00 13.25 5.67
N THR A 70 4.86 13.99 4.57
CA THR A 70 4.37 15.37 4.57
C THR A 70 2.88 15.37 4.97
N GLY A 71 2.54 16.09 6.04
CA GLY A 71 1.18 16.14 6.60
C GLY A 71 0.93 15.24 7.83
N GLY A 72 1.92 14.47 8.28
CA GLY A 72 1.81 13.64 9.50
C GLY A 72 1.98 14.40 10.83
N VAL A 73 2.41 15.67 10.78
CA VAL A 73 2.44 16.54 11.95
C VAL A 73 1.02 17.06 12.16
N ARG A 74 0.27 16.48 13.10
CA ARG A 74 -0.74 17.28 13.80
C ARG A 74 0.02 18.46 14.38
N GLN A 75 -0.17 19.64 13.82
CA GLN A 75 0.08 20.87 14.57
C GLN A 75 -0.89 20.82 15.75
N VAL A 76 -0.43 20.27 16.87
CA VAL A 76 -1.07 20.53 18.15
C VAL A 76 -0.66 21.95 18.47
N GLU A 77 -1.48 22.92 18.06
CA GLU A 77 -1.39 24.26 18.64
C GLU A 77 -1.71 24.12 20.14
N LEU A 78 -0.76 24.53 20.98
CA LEU A 78 -0.91 24.66 22.43
C LEU A 78 -1.68 25.94 22.76
#